data_AF-A0A8C7BCW7-F1
#
_entry.id   AF-A0A8C7BCW7-F1
#
_cell.length_a   1.000
_cell.length_b   1.000
_cell.length_c   1.000
_cell.angle_alpha   90.00
_cell.angle_beta   90.00
_cell.angle_gamma   90.00
#
_symmetry.space_group_name_H-M   'P 1'
#
loop_
_entity.id
_entity.type
_entity.pdbx_description
1 polymer ?
#
loop_
_entity_poly.entity_id
_entity_poly.type
_entity_poly.pdbx_seq_one_letter_code
_entity_poly.pdbx_strand_id
1 'polypeptide(L)'
;MDNTKEKSGNYKDDLLLRVGLNDNKAGMEGLDKEKINKIIMEATKGSRFYGNELKKEKQVNQRIENMMQQKAQITSQQLRKAQLQVDRFAMELEQSRDLNNTIVHIDMDAFYAAVEMRDNPELKDKPIAVGSMSMLSTSNYHARRFGVRAAMPGFIAKRLCPQLIIVPPNFDKYQAV
;
A
#
# COMPACT_ATOMS: atom_id res chain seq x y z
N MET A 1 -36.15 13.11 22.97
CA MET A 1 -36.24 12.76 21.55
C MET A 1 -35.30 13.69 20.81
N ASP A 2 -34.14 13.20 20.37
CA ASP A 2 -33.80 13.16 18.95
C ASP A 2 -32.35 12.67 18.76
N ASN A 3 -32.23 11.60 17.96
CA ASN A 3 -31.06 11.12 17.23
C ASN A 3 -29.72 10.90 17.97
N THR A 4 -29.65 9.81 18.74
CA THR A 4 -28.49 8.91 18.67
C THR A 4 -28.43 8.31 17.25
N LYS A 5 -27.86 9.04 16.30
CA LYS A 5 -27.36 8.42 15.07
C LYS A 5 -26.23 7.49 15.49
N GLU A 6 -26.55 6.21 15.67
CA GLU A 6 -25.58 5.14 15.54
C GLU A 6 -24.82 5.40 14.25
N LYS A 7 -23.56 5.84 14.39
CA LYS A 7 -22.60 5.70 13.31
C LYS A 7 -22.42 4.20 13.15
N SER A 8 -23.21 3.61 12.26
CA SER A 8 -22.89 2.32 11.67
C SER A 8 -21.53 2.50 10.98
N GLY A 9 -20.47 2.24 11.74
CA GLY A 9 -19.11 2.20 11.22
C GLY A 9 -19.14 1.26 10.03
N ASN A 10 -18.78 1.77 8.85
CA ASN A 10 -18.89 1.02 7.62
C ASN A 10 -17.80 -0.06 7.61
N TYR A 11 -18.05 -1.19 8.28
CA TYR A 11 -17.12 -2.33 8.38
C TYR A 11 -16.63 -2.83 7.01
N LYS A 12 -17.35 -2.50 5.93
CA LYS A 12 -16.94 -2.77 4.55
C LYS A 12 -15.81 -1.87 4.05
N ASP A 13 -15.76 -0.61 4.48
CA ASP A 13 -14.71 0.35 4.09
C ASP A 13 -13.38 0.05 4.80
N ASP A 14 -13.42 -0.32 6.07
CA ASP A 14 -12.20 -0.60 6.85
C ASP A 14 -11.42 -1.82 6.31
N LEU A 15 -12.13 -2.86 5.85
CA LEU A 15 -11.49 -4.05 5.30
C LEU A 15 -10.84 -3.83 3.93
N LEU A 16 -11.34 -2.83 3.17
CA LEU A 16 -10.74 -2.40 1.91
C LEU A 16 -9.35 -1.77 2.13
N LEU A 17 -9.03 -1.27 3.33
CA LEU A 17 -7.73 -0.69 3.63
C LEU A 17 -6.59 -1.72 3.67
N ARG A 18 -6.90 -2.98 4.00
CA ARG A 18 -5.92 -4.06 4.10
C ARG A 18 -5.89 -5.02 2.93
N VAL A 19 -7.08 -5.37 2.43
CA VAL A 19 -7.23 -6.35 1.34
C VAL A 19 -7.39 -5.65 0.00
N GLY A 20 -7.92 -4.42 -0.02
CA GLY A 20 -8.15 -3.67 -1.24
C GLY A 20 -6.86 -3.16 -1.89
N LEU A 21 -7.04 -2.55 -3.04
CA LEU A 21 -6.00 -1.92 -3.82
C LEU A 21 -5.40 -0.76 -3.04
N ASN A 22 -4.13 -0.92 -2.69
CA ASN A 22 -3.25 0.19 -2.42
C ASN A 22 -2.76 0.73 -3.76
N ASP A 23 -2.96 2.01 -4.04
CA ASP A 23 -2.52 2.71 -5.26
C ASP A 23 -1.44 3.76 -4.98
N ASN A 24 -0.90 3.81 -3.76
CA ASN A 24 0.23 4.67 -3.39
C ASN A 24 1.54 4.11 -3.98
N LYS A 25 1.61 4.03 -5.30
CA LYS A 25 2.73 3.53 -6.09
C LYS A 25 2.70 4.18 -7.47
N ALA A 26 3.85 4.60 -7.98
CA ALA A 26 3.95 5.28 -9.27
C ALA A 26 3.28 4.50 -10.41
N GLY A 27 2.53 5.20 -11.25
CA GLY A 27 1.84 4.62 -12.42
C GLY A 27 0.56 3.84 -12.07
N MET A 28 -0.04 4.14 -10.91
CA MET A 28 -1.33 3.61 -10.45
C MET A 28 -2.36 4.70 -10.19
N GLU A 29 -2.11 5.92 -10.67
CA GLU A 29 -3.00 7.06 -10.52
C GLU A 29 -4.26 6.90 -11.39
N GLY A 30 -5.42 7.38 -10.90
CA GLY A 30 -6.66 7.42 -11.69
C GLY A 30 -7.35 6.07 -11.94
N LEU A 31 -6.95 5.01 -11.22
CA LEU A 31 -7.58 3.70 -11.33
C LEU A 31 -8.97 3.66 -10.68
N ASP A 32 -9.89 2.91 -11.29
CA ASP A 32 -11.20 2.59 -10.71
C ASP A 32 -11.01 1.59 -9.55
N LYS A 33 -10.80 2.14 -8.35
CA LYS A 33 -10.59 1.36 -7.13
C LYS A 33 -11.80 0.50 -6.78
N GLU A 34 -13.02 0.97 -7.01
CA GLU A 34 -14.23 0.24 -6.65
C GLU A 34 -14.31 -1.08 -7.42
N LYS A 35 -14.12 -1.00 -8.74
CA LYS A 35 -14.11 -2.19 -9.61
C LYS A 35 -12.98 -3.15 -9.25
N ILE A 36 -11.76 -2.62 -9.06
CA ILE A 36 -10.59 -3.45 -8.72
C ILE A 36 -10.80 -4.14 -7.37
N ASN A 37 -11.26 -3.40 -6.37
CA ASN A 37 -11.53 -3.90 -5.03
C ASN A 37 -12.61 -4.98 -5.05
N LYS A 38 -13.66 -4.82 -5.86
CA LYS A 38 -14.69 -5.85 -6.01
C LYS A 38 -14.08 -7.19 -6.44
N ILE A 39 -13.21 -7.18 -7.45
CA ILE A 39 -12.54 -8.39 -7.95
C ILE A 39 -11.63 -8.99 -6.87
N ILE A 40 -10.85 -8.16 -6.17
CA ILE A 40 -9.96 -8.63 -5.10
C ILE A 40 -10.77 -9.27 -3.96
N MET A 41 -11.87 -8.63 -3.57
CA MET A 41 -12.76 -9.12 -2.52
C MET A 41 -13.44 -10.43 -2.90
N GLU A 42 -13.93 -10.54 -4.13
CA GLU A 42 -14.50 -11.79 -4.67
C GLU A 42 -13.47 -12.94 -4.69
N ALA A 43 -12.19 -12.63 -4.94
CA ALA A 43 -11.12 -13.62 -4.93
C ALA A 43 -10.64 -14.03 -3.53
N THR A 44 -10.90 -13.20 -2.51
CA THR A 44 -10.28 -13.35 -1.18
C THR A 44 -11.28 -13.77 -0.10
N LYS A 45 -12.57 -13.42 -0.26
CA LYS A 45 -13.64 -13.65 0.73
C LYS A 45 -13.76 -15.14 1.08
N GLY A 46 -13.81 -15.43 2.38
CA GLY A 46 -13.94 -16.79 2.91
C GLY A 46 -12.62 -17.55 3.10
N SER A 47 -11.48 -16.97 2.69
CA SER A 47 -10.17 -17.58 2.93
C SER A 47 -9.71 -17.44 4.40
N ARG A 48 -8.77 -18.30 4.83
CA ARG A 48 -8.10 -18.15 6.13
C ARG A 48 -7.33 -16.82 6.23
N PHE A 49 -6.72 -16.39 5.13
CA PHE A 49 -6.05 -15.09 5.02
C PHE A 49 -7.04 -13.95 5.31
N TYR A 50 -8.20 -13.96 4.66
CA TYR A 50 -9.26 -12.98 4.89
C TYR A 50 -9.71 -12.91 6.36
N GLY A 51 -9.93 -14.06 7.00
CA GLY A 51 -10.26 -14.11 8.43
C GLY A 51 -9.18 -13.51 9.33
N ASN A 52 -7.91 -13.71 8.98
CA ASN A 52 -6.78 -13.12 9.71
C ASN A 52 -6.70 -11.60 9.49
N GLU A 53 -6.94 -11.11 8.27
CA GLU A 53 -6.96 -9.66 8.00
C GLU A 53 -8.11 -8.97 8.74
N LEU A 54 -9.30 -9.59 8.81
CA LEU A 54 -10.40 -9.12 9.67
C LEU A 54 -10.00 -9.00 11.15
N LYS A 55 -9.28 -10.00 11.68
CA LYS A 55 -8.80 -9.97 13.08
C LYS A 55 -7.81 -8.82 13.31
N LYS A 56 -6.85 -8.64 12.40
CA LYS A 56 -5.90 -7.53 12.46
C LYS A 56 -6.61 -6.18 12.35
N GLU A 57 -7.65 -6.08 11.53
CA GLU A 57 -8.44 -4.84 11.37
C GLU A 57 -9.10 -4.46 12.67
N LYS A 58 -9.79 -5.41 13.30
CA LYS A 58 -10.36 -5.21 14.63
C LYS A 58 -9.31 -4.75 15.65
N GLN A 59 -8.10 -5.31 15.61
CA GLN A 59 -7.01 -4.91 16.51
C GLN A 59 -6.53 -3.47 16.26
N VAL A 60 -6.43 -3.05 14.99
CA VAL A 60 -6.06 -1.67 14.64
C VAL A 60 -7.14 -0.70 15.09
N ASN A 61 -8.41 -1.01 14.82
CA ASN A 61 -9.54 -0.19 15.24
C ASN A 61 -9.60 -0.05 16.76
N GLN A 62 -9.36 -1.13 17.50
CA GLN A 62 -9.26 -1.05 18.97
C GLN A 62 -8.13 -0.12 19.43
N ARG A 63 -6.98 -0.15 18.76
CA ARG A 63 -5.87 0.77 19.09
C ARG A 63 -6.24 2.22 18.80
N ILE A 64 -6.92 2.48 17.69
CA ILE A 64 -7.42 3.81 17.33
C ILE A 64 -8.42 4.29 18.39
N GLU A 65 -9.38 3.46 18.79
CA GLU A 65 -10.34 3.79 19.85
C GLU A 65 -9.64 4.15 21.16
N ASN A 66 -8.67 3.34 21.60
CA ASN A 66 -7.92 3.60 22.82
C ASN A 66 -7.15 4.93 22.72
N MET A 67 -6.53 5.20 21.57
CA MET A 67 -5.83 6.46 21.31
C MET A 67 -6.80 7.66 21.33
N MET A 68 -8.00 7.51 20.76
CA MET A 68 -9.02 8.55 20.75
C MET A 68 -9.58 8.82 22.16
N GLN A 69 -9.74 7.79 22.99
CA GLN A 69 -10.11 7.95 24.40
C GLN A 69 -9.03 8.68 25.19
N GLN A 70 -7.76 8.33 25.00
CA GLN A 70 -6.64 9.06 25.62
C GLN A 70 -6.61 10.51 25.17
N LYS A 71 -6.77 10.76 23.86
CA LYS A 71 -6.84 12.11 23.29
C LYS A 71 -7.96 12.95 23.92
N ALA A 72 -9.13 12.35 24.16
CA ALA A 72 -10.28 13.04 24.74
C ALA A 72 -10.05 13.50 26.19
N GLN A 73 -9.13 12.86 26.91
CA GLN A 73 -8.78 13.22 28.29
C GLN A 73 -7.71 14.31 28.37
N ILE A 74 -7.12 14.73 27.24
CA ILE A 74 -6.08 15.77 27.21
C ILE A 74 -6.72 17.14 27.45
N THR A 75 -6.26 17.83 28.49
CA THR A 75 -6.70 19.19 28.81
C THR A 75 -5.99 20.23 27.95
N SER A 76 -6.63 21.39 27.75
CA SER A 76 -6.01 22.52 27.05
C SER A 76 -4.72 23.02 27.74
N GLN A 77 -4.60 22.86 29.07
CA GLN A 77 -3.38 23.22 29.79
C GLN A 77 -2.23 22.25 29.49
N GLN A 78 -2.48 20.94 29.49
CA GLN A 78 -1.48 19.94 29.11
C GLN A 78 -1.06 20.12 27.65
N LEU A 79 -2.01 20.39 26.75
CA LEU A 79 -1.72 20.64 25.35
C LEU A 79 -0.84 21.88 25.16
N ARG A 80 -1.13 22.99 25.85
CA ARG A 80 -0.27 24.19 25.83
C ARG A 80 1.13 23.92 26.37
N LYS A 81 1.26 23.14 27.44
CA LYS A 81 2.57 22.74 27.98
C LYS A 81 3.35 21.90 26.97
N ALA A 82 2.70 20.92 26.34
CA ALA A 82 3.31 20.08 25.32
C ALA A 82 3.74 20.91 24.10
N GLN A 83 2.89 21.86 23.66
CA GLN A 83 3.20 22.77 22.57
C GLN A 83 4.50 23.54 22.82
N LEU A 84 4.64 24.18 24.00
CA LEU A 84 5.87 24.91 24.36
C LEU A 84 7.12 24.02 24.37
N GLN A 85 6.99 22.77 24.82
CA GLN A 85 8.11 21.82 24.84
C GLN A 85 8.50 21.37 23.43
N VAL A 86 7.51 21.08 22.58
CA VAL A 86 7.70 20.68 21.19
C VAL A 86 8.28 21.83 20.37
N ASP A 87 7.79 23.04 20.55
CA ASP A 87 8.27 24.23 19.82
C ASP A 87 9.72 24.53 20.16
N ARG A 88 10.12 24.40 21.44
CA ARG A 88 11.52 24.54 21.84
C ARG A 88 12.41 23.52 21.14
N PHE A 89 11.98 22.25 21.11
CA PHE A 89 12.74 21.20 20.43
C PHE A 89 12.77 21.39 18.92
N ALA A 90 11.65 21.79 18.31
CA ALA A 90 11.58 22.09 16.88
C ALA A 90 12.50 23.27 16.50
N MET A 91 12.61 24.28 17.38
CA MET A 91 13.54 25.40 17.20
C MET A 91 15.00 24.93 17.20
N GLU A 92 15.38 23.99 18.07
CA GLU A 92 16.72 23.39 18.07
C GLU A 92 17.00 22.59 16.78
N LEU A 93 16.01 21.85 16.29
CA LEU A 93 16.10 21.12 15.01
C LEU A 93 16.25 22.09 13.82
N GLU A 94 15.51 23.20 13.82
CA GLU A 94 15.57 24.18 12.75
C GLU A 94 16.90 24.93 12.75
N GLN A 95 17.41 25.30 13.93
CA GLN A 95 18.71 25.95 14.09
C GLN A 95 19.87 25.07 13.59
N SER A 96 19.71 23.75 13.66
CA SER A 96 20.70 22.76 13.21
C SER A 96 20.41 22.21 11.81
N ARG A 97 19.43 22.77 11.07
CA ARG A 97 19.13 22.36 9.69
C ARG A 97 20.33 22.62 8.78
N ASP A 98 20.93 21.53 8.30
CA ASP A 98 22.04 21.59 7.35
C ASP A 98 21.54 21.39 5.91
N LEU A 99 21.75 22.40 5.06
CA LEU A 99 21.42 22.40 3.64
C LEU A 99 22.66 22.33 2.74
N ASN A 100 23.85 22.09 3.30
CA ASN A 100 25.10 22.05 2.53
C ASN A 100 25.31 20.75 1.76
N ASN A 101 24.58 19.69 2.14
CA ASN A 101 24.67 18.40 1.49
C ASN A 101 23.66 18.25 0.36
N THR A 102 24.12 17.82 -0.81
CA THR A 102 23.24 17.32 -1.87
C THR A 102 23.10 15.81 -1.73
N ILE A 103 21.96 15.36 -1.19
CA ILE A 103 21.66 13.94 -1.03
C ILE A 103 20.90 13.44 -2.25
N VAL A 104 21.40 12.38 -2.89
CA VAL A 104 20.77 11.77 -4.08
C VAL A 104 20.23 10.39 -3.72
N HIS A 105 18.95 10.17 -4.01
CA HIS A 105 18.29 8.86 -3.93
C HIS A 105 17.98 8.38 -5.35
N ILE A 106 18.45 7.18 -5.70
CA ILE A 106 18.22 6.55 -6.99
C ILE A 106 17.35 5.31 -6.76
N ASP A 107 16.23 5.21 -7.47
CA ASP A 107 15.32 4.07 -7.46
C ASP A 107 15.09 3.61 -8.91
N MET A 108 15.22 2.31 -9.15
CA MET A 108 15.18 1.72 -10.48
C MET A 108 13.73 1.45 -10.91
N ASP A 109 13.35 2.00 -12.06
CA ASP A 109 12.00 1.89 -12.61
C ASP A 109 11.56 0.43 -12.85
N ALA A 110 10.61 -0.03 -12.04
CA ALA A 110 10.05 -1.37 -12.13
C ALA A 110 11.11 -2.49 -12.25
N PHE A 111 12.22 -2.34 -11.50
CA PHE A 111 13.50 -3.04 -11.68
C PHE A 111 13.44 -4.46 -12.27
N TYR A 112 12.93 -5.45 -11.53
CA TYR A 112 12.93 -6.84 -12.01
C TYR A 112 12.16 -7.02 -13.33
N ALA A 113 10.99 -6.37 -13.47
CA ALA A 113 10.22 -6.45 -14.71
C ALA A 113 10.94 -5.76 -15.87
N ALA A 114 11.65 -4.65 -15.61
CA ALA A 114 12.45 -3.97 -16.62
C ALA A 114 13.63 -4.84 -17.11
N VAL A 115 14.29 -5.57 -16.22
CA VAL A 115 15.35 -6.54 -16.57
C VAL A 115 14.78 -7.65 -17.47
N GLU A 116 13.64 -8.25 -17.11
CA GLU A 116 13.01 -9.28 -17.94
C GLU A 116 12.55 -8.74 -19.32
N MET A 117 12.07 -7.50 -19.39
CA MET A 117 11.70 -6.85 -20.66
C MET A 117 12.92 -6.54 -21.54
N ARG A 118 14.07 -6.21 -20.94
CA ARG A 118 15.32 -5.99 -21.65
C ARG A 118 15.82 -7.29 -22.28
N ASP A 119 15.81 -8.37 -21.51
CA ASP A 119 16.35 -9.67 -21.93
C ASP A 119 15.38 -10.44 -22.84
N ASN A 120 14.08 -10.15 -22.76
CA ASN A 120 13.07 -10.67 -23.68
C ASN A 120 12.21 -9.54 -24.26
N PRO A 121 12.60 -8.97 -25.42
CA PRO A 121 11.89 -7.85 -26.04
C PRO A 121 10.42 -8.10 -26.38
N GLU A 122 9.98 -9.36 -26.51
CA GLU A 122 8.57 -9.69 -26.77
C GLU A 122 7.63 -9.32 -25.61
N LEU A 123 8.19 -9.02 -24.43
CA LEU A 123 7.47 -8.61 -23.23
C LEU A 123 7.25 -7.10 -23.13
N LYS A 124 7.95 -6.30 -23.96
CA LYS A 124 8.05 -4.84 -23.79
C LYS A 124 6.68 -4.14 -23.78
N ASP A 125 5.79 -4.53 -24.69
CA ASP A 125 4.48 -3.91 -24.86
C ASP A 125 3.33 -4.69 -24.19
N LYS A 126 3.67 -5.65 -23.32
CA LYS A 126 2.70 -6.53 -22.66
C LYS A 126 2.63 -6.25 -21.15
N PRO A 127 1.47 -6.44 -20.50
CA PRO A 127 1.40 -6.39 -19.05
C PRO A 127 2.15 -7.59 -18.47
N ILE A 128 3.21 -7.33 -17.69
CA ILE A 128 4.00 -8.36 -17.04
C ILE A 128 4.17 -8.13 -15.54
N ALA A 129 4.38 -9.21 -14.82
CA ALA A 129 4.80 -9.20 -13.41
C ALA A 129 5.87 -10.25 -13.16
N VAL A 130 6.74 -9.98 -12.19
CA VAL A 130 7.78 -10.93 -11.75
C VAL A 130 7.35 -11.58 -10.45
N GLY A 131 7.37 -12.90 -10.38
CA GLY A 131 6.97 -13.68 -9.21
C GLY A 131 6.33 -15.01 -9.58
N SER A 132 5.28 -15.39 -8.87
CA SER A 132 4.54 -16.64 -9.08
C SER A 132 3.04 -16.43 -8.91
N MET A 133 2.25 -17.49 -9.16
CA MET A 133 0.82 -17.48 -8.84
C MET A 133 0.53 -17.19 -7.36
N SER A 134 1.46 -17.52 -6.46
CA SER A 134 1.31 -17.28 -5.03
C SER A 134 1.60 -15.83 -4.66
N MET A 135 2.63 -15.21 -5.24
CA MET A 135 3.02 -13.84 -4.89
C MET A 135 3.82 -13.13 -5.99
N LEU A 136 3.51 -11.85 -6.21
CA LEU A 136 4.25 -11.00 -7.13
C LEU A 136 5.25 -10.11 -6.39
N SER A 137 6.48 -10.07 -6.87
CA SER A 137 7.54 -9.18 -6.38
C SER A 137 7.38 -7.77 -6.97
N THR A 138 7.07 -7.66 -8.25
CA THR A 138 6.81 -6.38 -8.91
C THR A 138 6.00 -6.57 -10.20
N SER A 139 5.57 -5.47 -10.80
CA SER A 139 4.88 -5.40 -12.09
C SER A 139 5.37 -4.22 -12.90
N ASN A 140 5.33 -4.36 -14.24
CA ASN A 140 5.65 -3.25 -15.14
C ASN A 140 4.50 -2.22 -15.16
N TYR A 141 4.79 -1.03 -15.69
CA TYR A 141 3.82 0.06 -15.75
C TYR A 141 2.56 -0.29 -16.57
N HIS A 142 2.66 -1.14 -17.60
CA HIS A 142 1.49 -1.62 -18.34
C HIS A 142 0.54 -2.44 -17.46
N ALA A 143 1.07 -3.34 -16.63
CA ALA A 143 0.26 -4.14 -15.71
C ALA A 143 -0.31 -3.31 -14.54
N ARG A 144 0.41 -2.29 -14.08
CA ARG A 144 -0.05 -1.37 -13.01
C ARG A 144 -1.36 -0.66 -13.36
N ARG A 145 -1.59 -0.37 -14.65
CA ARG A 145 -2.86 0.21 -15.15
C ARG A 145 -4.09 -0.68 -14.90
N PHE A 146 -3.89 -1.97 -14.60
CA PHE A 146 -4.96 -2.90 -14.23
C PHE A 146 -5.09 -3.08 -12.71
N GLY A 147 -4.32 -2.36 -11.90
CA GLY A 147 -4.24 -2.57 -10.45
C GLY A 147 -3.23 -3.65 -10.02
N VAL A 148 -2.52 -4.28 -10.96
CA VAL A 148 -1.53 -5.33 -10.63
C VAL A 148 -0.28 -4.69 -10.04
N ARG A 149 0.09 -5.10 -8.83
CA ARG A 149 1.23 -4.53 -8.08
C ARG A 149 2.03 -5.57 -7.30
N ALA A 150 3.17 -5.14 -6.79
CA ALA A 150 3.95 -5.89 -5.81
C ALA A 150 3.12 -6.26 -4.58
N ALA A 151 3.47 -7.39 -3.95
CA ALA A 151 2.78 -7.98 -2.80
C ALA A 151 1.32 -8.39 -3.06
N MET A 152 0.89 -8.43 -4.32
CA MET A 152 -0.37 -9.03 -4.74
C MET A 152 -0.16 -10.50 -5.10
N PRO A 153 -1.05 -11.43 -4.69
CA PRO A 153 -1.01 -12.79 -5.17
C PRO A 153 -1.22 -12.86 -6.70
N GLY A 154 -0.41 -13.66 -7.38
CA GLY A 154 -0.46 -13.79 -8.84
C GLY A 154 -1.83 -14.26 -9.37
N PHE A 155 -2.52 -15.12 -8.63
CA PHE A 155 -3.88 -15.55 -8.99
C PHE A 155 -4.92 -14.41 -8.95
N ILE A 156 -4.75 -13.44 -8.05
CA ILE A 156 -5.61 -12.25 -8.00
C ILE A 156 -5.26 -11.31 -9.15
N ALA A 157 -3.97 -11.11 -9.39
CA ALA A 157 -3.47 -10.29 -10.50
C ALA A 157 -3.97 -10.80 -11.87
N LYS A 158 -4.00 -12.11 -12.08
CA LYS A 158 -4.57 -12.75 -13.27
C LYS A 158 -6.07 -12.52 -13.43
N ARG A 159 -6.84 -12.36 -12.34
CA ARG A 159 -8.26 -11.99 -12.44
C ARG A 159 -8.44 -10.53 -12.82
N LEU A 160 -7.54 -9.65 -12.37
CA LEU A 160 -7.53 -8.23 -12.78
C LEU A 160 -7.08 -8.04 -14.23
N CYS A 161 -6.11 -8.84 -14.67
CA CYS A 161 -5.53 -8.79 -16.01
C CYS A 161 -5.32 -10.23 -16.54
N PRO A 162 -6.31 -10.82 -17.24
CA PRO A 162 -6.23 -12.19 -17.74
C PRO A 162 -5.02 -12.43 -18.67
N GLN A 163 -4.66 -11.42 -19.44
CA GLN A 163 -3.52 -11.40 -20.36
C GLN A 163 -2.15 -11.14 -19.68
N LEU A 164 -2.10 -10.99 -18.35
CA LEU A 164 -0.86 -10.75 -17.60
C LEU A 164 0.14 -11.89 -17.81
N ILE A 165 1.40 -11.58 -18.11
CA ILE A 165 2.47 -12.59 -18.14
C ILE A 165 3.20 -12.57 -16.80
N ILE A 166 3.23 -13.70 -16.11
CA ILE A 166 3.97 -13.84 -14.84
C ILE A 166 5.29 -14.54 -15.16
N VAL A 167 6.39 -13.83 -14.97
CA VAL A 167 7.75 -14.31 -15.20
C VAL A 167 8.37 -14.75 -13.86
N PRO A 168 8.95 -15.96 -13.74
CA PRO A 168 9.69 -16.36 -12.55
C PRO A 168 10.88 -15.43 -12.28
N PRO A 169 11.21 -15.14 -11.01
CA PRO A 169 12.33 -14.27 -10.69
C PRO A 169 13.69 -14.92 -11.04
N ASN A 170 14.63 -14.11 -11.50
CA ASN A 170 16.03 -14.49 -11.70
C ASN A 170 16.95 -13.57 -10.89
N PHE A 171 17.22 -13.95 -9.64
CA PHE A 171 17.96 -13.10 -8.71
C PHE A 171 19.43 -12.89 -9.10
N ASP A 172 20.07 -13.87 -9.74
CA ASP A 172 21.45 -13.75 -10.20
C ASP A 172 21.59 -12.62 -11.24
N LYS A 173 20.62 -12.54 -12.18
CA LYS A 173 20.57 -11.43 -13.14
C LYS A 173 20.35 -10.08 -12.48
N TYR A 174 19.48 -10.02 -11.47
CA TYR A 174 19.16 -8.75 -10.80
C TYR A 174 20.33 -8.23 -9.97
N GLN A 175 21.14 -9.11 -9.38
CA GLN A 175 22.34 -8.72 -8.66
C GLN A 175 23.47 -8.24 -9.58
N ALA A 176 23.46 -8.68 -10.85
CA ALA A 176 24.48 -8.31 -11.83
C ALA A 176 24.25 -6.93 -12.49
N VAL A 177 23.07 -6.34 -12.32
CA VAL A 177 22.70 -5.00 -12.83
C VAL A 177 22.91 -3.95 -11.76
#